data_AF-M0E618-F1
#
_entry.id   AF-M0E618-F1
#
_cell.length_a   1.000
_cell.length_b   1.000
_cell.length_c   1.000
_cell.angle_alpha   90.00
_cell.angle_beta   90.00
_cell.angle_gamma   90.00
#
_symmetry.space_group_name_H-M   'P 1'
#
loop_
_entity.id
_entity.type
_entity.pdbx_description
1 polymer ?
#
loop_
_entity_poly.entity_id
_entity_poly.type
_entity_poly.pdbx_seq_one_letter_code
_entity_poly.pdbx_strand_id
1 'polypeptide(L)'
;MSTRQGAAGVFRIRSADPTTAECASVSCDLTAIASEPGVVTALVIAGVVAFVALTYVRDAKDECRSERRRVLDERAAFEEFADRISGLDPAPASSTAPSFDGPAAAVRPVSAVNGGNGTDDVRLRRVLAAYRDTVMSLPHYREEYDETISESLAAELGPDTATALASNGTLSAGAQSALVRRSRRAADARSSLADAIDAEIDTLSRYENELTRVDRRRRRLIEHLDGVEGDQTDAAIDIWQRLGGLEDDCDEVASERQRALDDPPMTIDDPGEGADRQSFHEYLYGATEGTNYPVLAQIAEIVEEIRTDRDRVAGRVAGGE
;
A
#
# COMPACT_ATOMS: atom_id res chain seq x y z
N MET A 1 -37.13 22.64 53.08
CA MET A 1 -35.74 22.65 52.58
C MET A 1 -35.03 21.42 53.12
N SER A 2 -34.33 20.69 52.23
CA SER A 2 -33.75 19.36 52.42
C SER A 2 -32.80 19.21 53.59
N THR A 3 -32.82 18.05 54.24
CA THR A 3 -31.62 17.27 54.60
C THR A 3 -31.97 15.82 54.97
N ARG A 4 -31.03 14.92 54.63
CA ARG A 4 -30.73 13.57 55.17
C ARG A 4 -31.31 12.33 54.47
N GLN A 5 -30.38 11.74 53.71
CA GLN A 5 -30.21 10.33 53.35
C GLN A 5 -30.06 9.42 54.59
N GLY A 6 -30.56 8.18 54.50
CA GLY A 6 -29.91 7.01 55.13
C GLY A 6 -30.82 6.02 55.89
N ALA A 7 -30.72 4.76 55.47
CA ALA A 7 -30.83 3.49 56.23
C ALA A 7 -32.11 2.62 56.13
N ALA A 8 -31.83 1.31 56.22
CA ALA A 8 -32.69 0.13 56.41
C ALA A 8 -33.15 -0.57 55.11
N GLY A 9 -32.97 -1.88 54.92
CA GLY A 9 -32.42 -2.90 55.80
C GLY A 9 -32.35 -4.25 55.06
N VAL A 10 -31.52 -5.14 55.61
CA VAL A 10 -31.31 -6.53 55.22
C VAL A 10 -32.63 -7.31 55.21
N PHE A 11 -32.92 -8.03 54.12
CA PHE A 11 -33.92 -9.10 54.11
C PHE A 11 -33.27 -10.41 53.64
N ARG A 12 -33.21 -11.39 54.56
CA ARG A 12 -32.98 -12.80 54.24
C ARG A 12 -34.22 -13.37 53.59
N ILE A 13 -34.08 -14.10 52.48
CA ILE A 13 -35.12 -15.00 51.99
C ILE A 13 -34.50 -16.39 51.78
N ARG A 14 -35.07 -17.32 52.56
CA ARG A 14 -35.14 -18.78 52.46
C ARG A 14 -34.53 -19.44 51.23
N SER A 15 -33.63 -20.38 51.49
CA SER A 15 -33.41 -21.57 50.69
C SER A 15 -34.72 -22.33 50.52
N ALA A 16 -35.11 -22.54 49.27
CA ALA A 16 -35.99 -23.61 48.85
C ALA A 16 -35.15 -24.49 47.93
N ASP A 17 -34.89 -25.73 48.33
CA ASP A 17 -34.58 -26.80 47.38
C ASP A 17 -35.87 -27.13 46.65
N PRO A 18 -35.84 -27.22 45.31
CA PRO A 18 -36.71 -28.11 44.59
C PRO A 18 -35.86 -29.18 43.90
N THR A 19 -36.01 -30.39 44.43
CA THR A 19 -36.34 -31.60 43.65
C THR A 19 -35.48 -31.91 42.44
N THR A 20 -34.73 -33.01 42.56
CA THR A 20 -34.22 -33.85 41.47
C THR A 20 -35.23 -33.96 40.34
N ALA A 21 -35.02 -33.18 39.28
CA ALA A 21 -35.58 -33.47 37.98
C ALA A 21 -34.67 -34.50 37.32
N GLU A 22 -35.14 -35.73 37.19
CA GLU A 22 -34.57 -36.71 36.29
C GLU A 22 -34.64 -36.15 34.86
N CYS A 23 -33.53 -35.60 34.38
CA CYS A 23 -33.37 -35.18 33.00
C CYS A 23 -33.17 -36.42 32.11
N ALA A 24 -34.27 -37.04 31.72
CA ALA A 24 -34.31 -37.97 30.59
C ALA A 24 -34.60 -37.19 29.30
N SER A 25 -33.61 -36.47 28.78
CA SER A 25 -33.58 -36.04 27.37
C SER A 25 -32.17 -35.61 26.94
N VAL A 26 -31.86 -35.85 25.66
CA VAL A 26 -30.60 -35.64 24.94
C VAL A 26 -30.07 -34.18 25.00
N SER A 27 -30.84 -33.24 25.55
CA SER A 27 -30.45 -31.83 25.70
C SER A 27 -29.44 -31.56 26.81
N CYS A 28 -29.22 -32.47 27.78
CA CYS A 28 -28.26 -32.24 28.85
C CYS A 28 -26.79 -32.50 28.47
N ASP A 29 -26.51 -33.19 27.36
CA ASP A 29 -25.13 -33.44 26.91
C ASP A 29 -24.55 -32.31 26.04
N LEU A 30 -25.38 -31.48 25.42
CA LEU A 30 -24.90 -30.39 24.55
C LEU A 30 -24.27 -29.24 25.34
N THR A 31 -24.65 -29.03 26.59
CA THR A 31 -24.05 -27.98 27.44
C THR A 31 -22.77 -28.43 28.13
N ALA A 32 -22.50 -29.73 28.25
CA ALA A 32 -21.27 -30.23 28.87
C ALA A 32 -20.07 -30.20 27.91
N ILE A 33 -20.30 -30.47 26.61
CA ILE A 33 -19.25 -30.50 25.58
C ILE A 33 -18.78 -29.08 25.21
N ALA A 34 -19.64 -28.06 25.37
CA ALA A 34 -19.34 -26.67 25.03
C ALA A 34 -18.43 -25.94 26.05
N SER A 35 -18.15 -26.55 27.20
CA SER A 35 -17.34 -25.96 28.28
C SER A 35 -15.92 -26.53 28.39
N GLU A 36 -15.53 -27.47 27.53
CA GLU A 36 -14.14 -27.92 27.48
C GLU A 36 -13.28 -26.85 26.81
N PRO A 37 -12.21 -26.37 27.49
CA PRO A 37 -11.34 -25.34 26.92
C PRO A 37 -10.71 -25.75 25.58
N GLY A 38 -10.57 -27.06 25.31
CA GLY A 38 -10.11 -27.59 24.03
C GLY A 38 -11.09 -27.37 22.87
N VAL A 39 -12.40 -27.53 23.10
CA VAL A 39 -13.44 -27.40 22.06
C VAL A 39 -13.68 -25.93 21.71
N VAL A 40 -13.69 -25.05 22.71
CA VAL A 40 -13.81 -23.59 22.47
C VAL A 40 -12.58 -23.06 21.74
N THR A 41 -11.38 -23.50 22.12
CA THR A 41 -10.14 -23.12 21.41
C THR A 41 -10.13 -23.68 19.98
N ALA A 42 -10.60 -24.91 19.76
CA ALA A 42 -10.71 -25.51 18.43
C ALA A 42 -11.76 -24.82 17.53
N LEU A 43 -12.92 -24.41 18.08
CA LEU A 43 -13.92 -23.65 17.33
C LEU A 43 -13.48 -22.21 17.02
N VAL A 44 -12.76 -21.58 17.94
CA VAL A 44 -12.14 -20.26 17.69
C VAL A 44 -11.01 -20.40 16.66
N ILE A 45 -10.16 -21.44 16.73
CA ILE A 45 -9.13 -21.70 15.73
C ILE A 45 -9.75 -22.06 14.37
N ALA A 46 -10.76 -22.93 14.29
CA ALA A 46 -11.44 -23.27 13.04
C ALA A 46 -12.18 -22.05 12.45
N GLY A 47 -12.79 -21.22 13.31
CA GLY A 47 -13.41 -19.95 12.90
C GLY A 47 -12.39 -18.90 12.45
N VAL A 48 -11.21 -18.84 13.09
CA VAL A 48 -10.10 -17.95 12.71
C VAL A 48 -9.42 -18.45 11.43
N VAL A 49 -9.22 -19.76 11.26
CA VAL A 49 -8.70 -20.41 10.04
C VAL A 49 -9.68 -20.22 8.88
N ALA A 50 -10.99 -20.32 9.11
CA ALA A 50 -12.01 -19.95 8.12
C ALA A 50 -12.05 -18.44 7.81
N PHE A 51 -11.43 -17.57 8.63
CA PHE A 51 -11.40 -16.12 8.44
C PHE A 51 -10.05 -15.59 7.91
N VAL A 52 -9.07 -16.44 7.61
CA VAL A 52 -7.77 -16.04 7.00
C VAL A 52 -7.94 -15.61 5.52
N ALA A 53 -9.16 -15.61 4.99
CA ALA A 53 -9.44 -15.36 3.58
C ALA A 53 -8.85 -14.03 3.09
N LEU A 54 -7.77 -14.15 2.31
CA LEU A 54 -7.20 -13.13 1.43
C LEU A 54 -6.25 -12.09 2.07
N THR A 55 -5.50 -12.43 3.12
CA THR A 55 -4.58 -11.48 3.78
C THR A 55 -3.58 -10.86 2.80
N TYR A 56 -2.91 -11.65 1.96
CA TYR A 56 -1.91 -11.11 1.02
C TYR A 56 -2.45 -10.03 0.08
N VAL A 57 -3.66 -10.24 -0.46
CA VAL A 57 -4.29 -9.26 -1.37
C VAL A 57 -4.80 -8.03 -0.62
N ARG A 58 -5.29 -8.21 0.61
CA ARG A 58 -5.76 -7.09 1.44
C ARG A 58 -4.60 -6.21 1.91
N ASP A 59 -3.54 -6.83 2.40
CA ASP A 59 -2.34 -6.14 2.86
C ASP A 59 -1.74 -5.33 1.71
N ALA A 60 -1.56 -5.95 0.54
CA ALA A 60 -1.11 -5.27 -0.68
C ALA A 60 -2.01 -4.09 -1.06
N LYS A 61 -3.34 -4.24 -0.95
CA LYS A 61 -4.28 -3.16 -1.27
C LYS A 61 -4.15 -2.00 -0.28
N ASP A 62 -3.93 -2.27 1.00
CA ASP A 62 -3.76 -1.25 2.03
C ASP A 62 -2.41 -0.54 1.88
N GLU A 63 -1.35 -1.26 1.51
CA GLU A 63 -0.06 -0.69 1.11
C GLU A 63 -0.22 0.23 -0.12
N CYS A 64 -0.86 -0.23 -1.19
CA CYS A 64 -1.14 0.61 -2.37
C CYS A 64 -1.94 1.87 -2.03
N ARG A 65 -2.91 1.79 -1.11
CA ARG A 65 -3.68 2.96 -0.65
C ARG A 65 -2.84 3.94 0.17
N SER A 66 -1.91 3.41 0.97
CA SER A 66 -0.95 4.24 1.70
C SER A 66 -0.03 4.97 0.72
N GLU A 67 0.53 4.21 -0.21
CA GLU A 67 1.46 4.71 -1.22
C GLU A 67 0.81 5.75 -2.13
N ARG A 68 -0.41 5.49 -2.61
CA ARG A 68 -1.18 6.48 -3.38
C ARG A 68 -1.36 7.80 -2.63
N ARG A 69 -1.68 7.76 -1.33
CA ARG A 69 -1.85 8.97 -0.52
C ARG A 69 -0.52 9.74 -0.44
N ARG A 70 0.58 9.02 -0.20
CA ARG A 70 1.94 9.58 -0.20
C ARG A 70 2.24 10.28 -1.53
N VAL A 71 2.06 9.61 -2.65
CA VAL A 71 2.29 10.16 -4.00
C VAL A 71 1.44 11.41 -4.28
N LEU A 72 0.18 11.42 -3.82
CA LEU A 72 -0.71 12.58 -3.99
C LEU A 72 -0.30 13.77 -3.12
N ASP A 73 0.18 13.52 -1.89
CA ASP A 73 0.73 14.56 -1.02
C ASP A 73 2.00 15.16 -1.65
N GLU A 74 2.86 14.33 -2.25
CA GLU A 74 4.02 14.79 -3.01
C GLU A 74 3.61 15.63 -4.23
N ARG A 75 2.63 15.17 -5.01
CA ARG A 75 2.08 15.94 -6.14
C ARG A 75 1.66 17.34 -5.69
N ALA A 76 0.88 17.43 -4.62
CA ALA A 76 0.42 18.70 -4.07
C ALA A 76 1.59 19.59 -3.61
N ALA A 77 2.60 19.00 -2.98
CA ALA A 77 3.79 19.73 -2.54
C ALA A 77 4.61 20.30 -3.71
N PHE A 78 4.74 19.57 -4.81
CA PHE A 78 5.41 20.05 -6.03
C PHE A 78 4.60 21.11 -6.78
N GLU A 79 3.26 20.99 -6.81
CA GLU A 79 2.36 22.02 -7.34
C GLU A 79 2.49 23.31 -6.53
N GLU A 80 2.41 23.22 -5.21
CA GLU A 80 2.55 24.38 -4.32
C GLU A 80 3.94 25.02 -4.45
N PHE A 81 4.99 24.20 -4.54
CA PHE A 81 6.34 24.69 -4.79
C PHE A 81 6.41 25.48 -6.10
N ALA A 82 5.88 24.93 -7.19
CA ALA A 82 5.87 25.58 -8.50
C ALA A 82 5.12 26.92 -8.45
N ASP A 83 3.99 26.98 -7.77
CA ASP A 83 3.19 28.19 -7.62
C ASP A 83 3.92 29.25 -6.79
N ARG A 84 4.53 28.86 -5.66
CA ARG A 84 5.36 29.76 -4.84
C ARG A 84 6.54 30.32 -5.62
N ILE A 85 7.23 29.50 -6.43
CA ILE A 85 8.34 29.98 -7.27
C ILE A 85 7.84 30.89 -8.39
N SER A 86 6.69 30.61 -9.01
CA SER A 86 6.13 31.44 -10.08
C SER A 86 5.75 32.85 -9.62
N GLY A 87 5.36 33.01 -8.34
CA GLY A 87 5.03 34.29 -7.74
C GLY A 87 6.24 35.13 -7.28
N LEU A 88 7.47 34.61 -7.39
CA LEU A 88 8.68 35.40 -7.10
C LEU A 88 9.02 36.30 -8.28
N ASP A 89 9.40 37.55 -8.02
CA ASP A 89 9.99 38.40 -9.06
C ASP A 89 11.38 37.85 -9.44
N PRO A 90 11.66 37.48 -10.70
CA PRO A 90 13.01 37.12 -11.14
C PRO A 90 13.89 38.35 -11.21
N ALA A 91 15.22 38.17 -11.08
CA ALA A 91 16.13 39.27 -11.34
C ALA A 91 15.99 39.67 -12.81
N PRO A 92 15.89 40.99 -13.15
CA PRO A 92 15.88 41.40 -14.54
C PRO A 92 17.12 40.84 -15.21
N ALA A 93 16.97 40.31 -16.42
CA ALA A 93 18.10 39.91 -17.23
C ALA A 93 18.89 41.18 -17.56
N SER A 94 19.82 41.58 -16.68
CA SER A 94 20.83 42.56 -17.03
C SER A 94 21.57 41.99 -18.22
N SER A 95 21.37 42.61 -19.38
CA SER A 95 22.02 42.27 -20.63
C SER A 95 23.51 42.10 -20.40
N THR A 96 23.99 40.86 -20.33
CA THR A 96 25.38 40.54 -20.61
C THR A 96 25.57 40.67 -22.12
N ALA A 97 25.39 41.89 -22.64
CA ALA A 97 25.90 42.25 -23.94
C ALA A 97 27.43 42.31 -23.78
N PRO A 98 28.21 41.59 -24.58
CA PRO A 98 29.64 41.81 -24.61
C PRO A 98 29.83 43.18 -25.25
N SER A 99 30.20 44.19 -24.47
CA SER A 99 30.78 45.42 -25.01
C SER A 99 32.15 45.06 -25.59
N PHE A 100 32.15 44.53 -26.81
CA PHE A 100 33.35 44.45 -27.65
C PHE A 100 33.54 45.83 -28.27
N ASP A 101 34.23 46.71 -27.55
CA ASP A 101 34.99 47.78 -28.18
C ASP A 101 36.20 48.16 -27.30
N GLY A 102 37.39 47.74 -27.72
CA GLY A 102 38.66 48.04 -27.03
C GLY A 102 39.75 46.98 -27.23
N PRO A 103 40.94 47.33 -27.73
CA PRO A 103 41.98 46.35 -28.06
C PRO A 103 42.77 45.86 -26.84
N ALA A 104 43.34 44.67 -27.01
CA ALA A 104 44.03 43.81 -26.05
C ALA A 104 44.96 44.49 -25.02
N ALA A 105 44.84 44.08 -23.75
CA ALA A 105 45.89 43.49 -22.91
C ALA A 105 45.59 43.67 -21.41
N ALA A 106 45.34 42.56 -20.70
CA ALA A 106 45.84 42.27 -19.35
C ALA A 106 45.06 41.08 -18.77
N VAL A 107 45.72 39.93 -18.63
CA VAL A 107 45.27 38.86 -17.74
C VAL A 107 45.37 39.40 -16.32
N ARG A 108 44.21 39.67 -15.69
CA ARG A 108 44.11 39.89 -14.24
C ARG A 108 43.62 38.61 -13.57
N PRO A 109 44.23 38.18 -12.45
CA PRO A 109 43.72 37.05 -11.70
C PRO A 109 42.32 37.38 -11.16
N VAL A 110 41.42 36.40 -11.26
CA VAL A 110 40.07 36.45 -10.70
C VAL A 110 40.20 36.53 -9.18
N SER A 111 40.11 37.75 -8.64
CA SER A 111 39.85 37.96 -7.22
C SER A 111 38.38 37.64 -6.97
N ALA A 112 38.16 36.65 -6.11
CA ALA A 112 36.89 36.46 -5.46
C ALA A 112 36.54 37.67 -4.58
N VAL A 113 35.23 37.87 -4.40
CA VAL A 113 34.58 38.64 -3.32
C VAL A 113 34.51 40.17 -3.52
N ASN A 114 33.39 40.63 -4.08
CA ASN A 114 32.42 41.56 -3.45
C ASN A 114 31.59 42.29 -4.53
N GLY A 115 30.43 41.73 -4.85
CA GLY A 115 29.46 42.38 -5.75
C GLY A 115 28.09 41.71 -5.83
N GLY A 116 27.80 40.71 -4.98
CA GLY A 116 26.46 40.13 -4.88
C GLY A 116 25.56 41.09 -4.12
N ASN A 117 24.61 41.70 -4.82
CA ASN A 117 23.61 42.57 -4.24
C ASN A 117 22.81 41.76 -3.19
N GLY A 118 22.66 42.23 -1.95
CA GLY A 118 22.02 41.46 -0.87
C GLY A 118 20.60 40.97 -1.16
N THR A 119 19.95 41.51 -2.20
CA THR A 119 18.66 41.07 -2.74
C THR A 119 18.70 39.73 -3.45
N ASP A 120 19.84 39.32 -4.01
CA ASP A 120 19.94 38.12 -4.83
C ASP A 120 20.07 36.85 -3.98
N ASP A 121 20.87 36.94 -2.92
CA ASP A 121 20.93 35.94 -1.84
C ASP A 121 19.57 35.77 -1.14
N VAL A 122 18.78 36.85 -0.99
CA VAL A 122 17.40 36.77 -0.46
C VAL A 122 16.49 35.96 -1.37
N ARG A 123 16.61 36.06 -2.70
CA ARG A 123 15.76 35.30 -3.65
C ARG A 123 16.10 33.82 -3.62
N LEU A 124 17.39 33.48 -3.66
CA LEU A 124 17.84 32.09 -3.53
C LEU A 124 17.38 31.48 -2.20
N ARG A 125 17.52 32.22 -1.09
CA ARG A 125 17.00 31.79 0.22
C ARG A 125 15.49 31.56 0.21
N ARG A 126 14.70 32.36 -0.52
CA ARG A 126 13.25 32.14 -0.68
C ARG A 126 12.93 30.87 -1.48
N VAL A 127 13.69 30.55 -2.52
CA VAL A 127 13.53 29.30 -3.28
C VAL A 127 13.79 28.09 -2.39
N LEU A 128 14.92 28.10 -1.68
CA LEU A 128 15.30 27.00 -0.77
C LEU A 128 14.33 26.87 0.41
N ALA A 129 13.84 27.99 0.95
CA ALA A 129 12.80 27.98 1.97
C ALA A 129 11.48 27.42 1.43
N ALA A 130 11.06 27.84 0.23
CA ALA A 130 9.84 27.31 -0.39
C ALA A 130 9.92 25.79 -0.60
N TYR A 131 11.06 25.27 -1.08
CA TYR A 131 11.26 23.82 -1.25
C TYR A 131 11.26 23.07 0.09
N ARG A 132 11.92 23.66 1.11
CA ARG A 132 11.93 23.10 2.46
C ARG A 132 10.54 23.02 3.07
N ASP A 133 9.76 24.08 2.90
CA ASP A 133 8.46 24.26 3.54
C ASP A 133 7.33 23.55 2.78
N THR A 134 7.59 23.01 1.59
CA THR A 134 6.63 22.20 0.82
C THR A 134 7.11 20.75 0.71
N VAL A 135 8.05 20.46 -0.20
CA VAL A 135 8.50 19.09 -0.53
C VAL A 135 9.20 18.44 0.66
N MET A 136 10.22 19.11 1.22
CA MET A 136 10.98 18.54 2.36
C MET A 136 10.23 18.61 3.69
N SER A 137 9.01 19.14 3.69
CA SER A 137 8.14 19.13 4.87
C SER A 137 7.39 17.80 5.02
N LEU A 138 7.29 17.03 3.93
CA LEU A 138 6.66 15.72 3.93
C LEU A 138 7.46 14.74 4.82
N PRO A 139 6.79 13.93 5.65
CA PRO A 139 7.47 13.09 6.66
C PRO A 139 8.56 12.19 6.09
N HIS A 140 8.29 11.49 4.98
CA HIS A 140 9.19 10.49 4.43
C HIS A 140 10.51 11.09 3.92
N TYR A 141 10.51 12.31 3.38
CA TYR A 141 11.76 12.95 2.95
C TYR A 141 12.70 13.30 4.11
N ARG A 142 12.17 13.46 5.34
CA ARG A 142 12.99 13.71 6.54
C ARG A 142 13.33 12.45 7.30
N GLU A 143 12.42 11.47 7.30
CA GLU A 143 12.52 10.28 8.15
C GLU A 143 13.23 9.12 7.44
N GLU A 144 13.13 9.02 6.12
CA GLU A 144 13.59 7.85 5.34
C GLU A 144 14.94 8.10 4.66
N TYR A 145 15.22 9.33 4.21
CA TYR A 145 16.37 9.62 3.34
C TYR A 145 17.52 10.39 4.00
N ASP A 146 17.29 11.13 5.10
CA ASP A 146 18.26 12.07 5.72
C ASP A 146 18.99 12.97 4.69
N GLU A 147 18.33 13.26 3.56
CA GLU A 147 18.93 13.95 2.42
C GLU A 147 19.06 15.45 2.67
N THR A 148 20.14 16.03 2.15
CA THR A 148 20.25 17.49 2.08
C THR A 148 19.31 18.06 1.03
N ILE A 149 18.88 19.32 1.21
CA ILE A 149 18.03 20.03 0.23
C ILE A 149 18.65 20.01 -1.17
N SER A 150 19.98 20.08 -1.28
CA SER A 150 20.68 20.05 -2.57
C SER A 150 20.62 18.69 -3.25
N GLU A 151 20.74 17.60 -2.49
CA GLU A 151 20.66 16.23 -3.01
C GLU A 151 19.25 15.93 -3.49
N SER A 152 18.24 16.18 -2.64
CA SER A 152 16.84 15.98 -3.00
C SER A 152 16.43 16.82 -4.21
N LEU A 153 16.87 18.09 -4.29
CA LEU A 153 16.56 18.95 -5.44
C LEU A 153 17.26 18.50 -6.73
N ALA A 154 18.47 17.93 -6.62
CA ALA A 154 19.18 17.35 -7.76
C ALA A 154 18.53 16.04 -8.23
N ALA A 155 18.09 15.18 -7.32
CA ALA A 155 17.39 13.94 -7.62
C ALA A 155 16.03 14.23 -8.29
N GLU A 156 15.22 15.10 -7.69
CA GLU A 156 13.84 15.33 -8.14
C GLU A 156 13.72 16.28 -9.33
N LEU A 157 14.57 17.30 -9.40
CA LEU A 157 14.50 18.35 -10.43
C LEU A 157 15.71 18.33 -11.37
N GLY A 158 16.57 17.33 -11.27
CA GLY A 158 17.75 17.14 -12.09
C GLY A 158 18.98 17.95 -11.65
N PRO A 159 20.20 17.42 -11.90
CA PRO A 159 21.46 17.96 -11.36
C PRO A 159 21.78 19.37 -11.85
N ASP A 160 21.34 19.72 -13.07
CA ASP A 160 21.54 21.07 -13.62
C ASP A 160 20.80 22.14 -12.80
N THR A 161 19.67 21.79 -12.15
CA THR A 161 18.89 22.74 -11.36
C THR A 161 19.61 23.10 -10.07
N ALA A 162 20.09 22.07 -9.34
CA ALA A 162 20.89 22.26 -8.14
C ALA A 162 22.17 23.03 -8.45
N THR A 163 22.85 22.67 -9.55
CA THR A 163 24.07 23.35 -10.01
C THR A 163 23.81 24.81 -10.40
N ALA A 164 22.70 25.10 -11.09
CA ALA A 164 22.34 26.47 -11.49
C ALA A 164 21.99 27.36 -10.29
N LEU A 165 21.35 26.79 -9.26
CA LEU A 165 21.05 27.47 -8.00
C LEU A 165 22.34 27.72 -7.17
N ALA A 166 23.26 26.75 -7.16
CA ALA A 166 24.53 26.86 -6.44
C ALA A 166 25.52 27.82 -7.12
N SER A 167 25.61 27.81 -8.46
CA SER A 167 26.65 28.53 -9.21
C SER A 167 26.34 30.01 -9.47
N ASN A 168 25.06 30.37 -9.65
CA ASN A 168 24.69 31.73 -10.06
C ASN A 168 24.40 32.67 -8.89
N GLY A 169 24.22 32.15 -7.66
CA GLY A 169 23.85 32.93 -6.47
C GLY A 169 22.58 33.77 -6.59
N THR A 170 21.85 33.66 -7.72
CA THR A 170 20.76 34.52 -8.18
C THR A 170 19.72 33.68 -8.93
N LEU A 171 18.43 34.05 -8.81
CA LEU A 171 17.34 33.44 -9.58
C LEU A 171 17.08 34.25 -10.85
N SER A 172 17.70 33.84 -11.97
CA SER A 172 17.40 34.41 -13.29
C SER A 172 15.99 34.01 -13.75
N ALA A 173 15.39 34.79 -14.65
CA ALA A 173 14.08 34.46 -15.24
C ALA A 173 14.09 33.07 -15.95
N GLY A 174 15.21 32.72 -16.57
CA GLY A 174 15.41 31.40 -17.17
C GLY A 174 15.45 30.26 -16.13
N ALA A 175 16.18 30.46 -15.03
CA ALA A 175 16.26 29.50 -13.94
C ALA A 175 14.90 29.32 -13.23
N GLN A 176 14.16 30.42 -12.99
CA GLN A 176 12.80 30.37 -12.46
C GLN A 176 11.86 29.58 -13.37
N SER A 177 11.84 29.90 -14.67
CA SER A 177 10.99 29.21 -15.64
C SER A 177 11.34 27.73 -15.75
N ALA A 178 12.63 27.39 -15.65
CA ALA A 178 13.09 26.00 -15.63
C ALA A 178 12.62 25.27 -14.37
N LEU A 179 12.77 25.88 -13.19
CA LEU A 179 12.28 25.34 -11.92
C LEU A 179 10.78 25.06 -11.96
N VAL A 180 9.97 26.07 -12.29
CA VAL A 180 8.50 25.92 -12.37
C VAL A 180 8.12 24.78 -13.33
N ARG A 181 8.75 24.73 -14.51
CA ARG A 181 8.48 23.66 -15.49
C ARG A 181 8.87 22.27 -14.97
N ARG A 182 10.04 22.14 -14.34
CA ARG A 182 10.51 20.85 -13.81
C ARG A 182 9.65 20.39 -12.63
N SER A 183 9.26 21.30 -11.74
CA SER A 183 8.35 20.99 -10.62
C SER A 183 6.96 20.59 -11.08
N ARG A 184 6.40 21.25 -12.11
CA ARG A 184 5.13 20.81 -12.72
C ARG A 184 5.25 19.44 -13.36
N ARG A 185 6.35 19.16 -14.05
CA ARG A 185 6.60 17.80 -14.59
C ARG A 185 6.71 16.75 -13.48
N ALA A 186 7.36 17.07 -12.36
CA ALA A 186 7.42 16.17 -11.21
C ALA A 186 6.02 15.89 -10.62
N ALA A 187 5.15 16.91 -10.56
CA ALA A 187 3.75 16.74 -10.19
C ALA A 187 2.96 15.90 -11.21
N ASP A 188 3.13 16.13 -12.52
CA ASP A 188 2.48 15.36 -13.58
C ASP A 188 2.89 13.88 -13.54
N ALA A 189 4.18 13.61 -13.27
CA ALA A 189 4.71 12.25 -13.11
C ALA A 189 4.06 11.53 -11.91
N ARG A 190 3.93 12.22 -10.77
CA ARG A 190 3.23 11.71 -9.58
C ARG A 190 1.74 11.51 -9.80
N SER A 191 1.10 12.36 -10.59
CA SER A 191 -0.29 12.14 -11.00
C SER A 191 -0.42 10.84 -11.82
N SER A 192 0.46 10.65 -12.79
CA SER A 192 0.46 9.43 -13.62
C SER A 192 0.72 8.17 -12.79
N LEU A 193 1.64 8.24 -11.82
CA LEU A 193 1.90 7.16 -10.88
C LEU A 193 0.67 6.88 -10.00
N ALA A 194 0.04 7.91 -9.42
CA ALA A 194 -1.15 7.75 -8.60
C ALA A 194 -2.31 7.10 -9.38
N ASP A 195 -2.49 7.45 -10.66
CA ASP A 195 -3.48 6.83 -11.55
C ASP A 195 -3.17 5.34 -11.80
N ALA A 196 -1.89 4.99 -11.99
CA ALA A 196 -1.46 3.59 -12.13
C ALA A 196 -1.70 2.79 -10.84
N ILE A 197 -1.44 3.39 -9.67
CA ILE A 197 -1.71 2.77 -8.36
C ILE A 197 -3.22 2.58 -8.15
N ASP A 198 -4.05 3.54 -8.55
CA ASP A 198 -5.52 3.39 -8.51
C ASP A 198 -5.98 2.21 -9.36
N ALA A 199 -5.47 2.08 -10.58
CA ALA A 199 -5.79 0.95 -11.45
C ALA A 199 -5.36 -0.39 -10.84
N GLU A 200 -4.23 -0.43 -10.14
CA GLU A 200 -3.79 -1.63 -9.41
C GLU A 200 -4.69 -1.93 -8.20
N ILE A 201 -5.13 -0.93 -7.44
CA ILE A 201 -6.09 -1.12 -6.32
C ILE A 201 -7.41 -1.73 -6.82
N ASP A 202 -7.90 -1.26 -7.97
CA ASP A 202 -9.09 -1.81 -8.62
C ASP A 202 -8.86 -3.26 -9.08
N THR A 203 -7.68 -3.53 -9.62
CA THR A 203 -7.25 -4.88 -10.03
C THR A 203 -7.17 -5.83 -8.84
N LEU A 204 -6.53 -5.43 -7.75
CA LEU A 204 -6.49 -6.21 -6.49
C LEU A 204 -7.89 -6.45 -5.94
N SER A 205 -8.79 -5.47 -6.02
CA SER A 205 -10.19 -5.62 -5.59
C SER A 205 -10.95 -6.62 -6.46
N ARG A 206 -10.68 -6.69 -7.77
CA ARG A 206 -11.24 -7.73 -8.64
C ARG A 206 -10.75 -9.12 -8.22
N TYR A 207 -9.45 -9.31 -8.04
CA TYR A 207 -8.88 -10.58 -7.59
C TYR A 207 -9.41 -10.99 -6.21
N GLU A 208 -9.52 -10.05 -5.26
CA GLU A 208 -10.09 -10.31 -3.95
C GLU A 208 -11.51 -10.90 -4.07
N ASN A 209 -12.35 -10.29 -4.89
CA ASN A 209 -13.73 -10.76 -5.10
C ASN A 209 -13.80 -12.14 -5.76
N GLU A 210 -12.95 -12.37 -6.76
CA GLU A 210 -12.88 -13.63 -7.50
C GLU A 210 -12.40 -14.78 -6.61
N LEU A 211 -11.29 -14.59 -5.89
CA LEU A 211 -10.76 -15.58 -4.97
C LEU A 211 -11.70 -15.84 -3.80
N THR A 212 -12.38 -14.81 -3.31
CA THR A 212 -13.42 -15.00 -2.28
C THR A 212 -14.58 -15.85 -2.82
N ARG A 213 -14.95 -15.69 -4.10
CA ARG A 213 -16.01 -16.49 -4.71
C ARG A 213 -15.60 -17.96 -4.83
N VAL A 214 -14.35 -18.21 -5.22
CA VAL A 214 -13.77 -19.57 -5.29
C VAL A 214 -13.78 -20.22 -3.91
N ASP A 215 -13.21 -19.57 -2.90
CA ASP A 215 -13.15 -20.08 -1.52
C ASP A 215 -14.55 -20.35 -0.94
N ARG A 216 -15.52 -19.42 -1.11
CA ARG A 216 -16.92 -19.65 -0.71
C ARG A 216 -17.56 -20.83 -1.44
N ARG A 217 -17.21 -21.07 -2.71
CA ARG A 217 -17.74 -22.22 -3.46
C ARG A 217 -17.11 -23.51 -2.95
N ARG A 218 -15.80 -23.53 -2.68
CA ARG A 218 -15.10 -24.67 -2.06
C ARG A 218 -15.77 -25.08 -0.75
N ARG A 219 -15.91 -24.14 0.19
CA ARG A 219 -16.52 -24.39 1.52
C ARG A 219 -17.92 -24.97 1.41
N ARG A 220 -18.77 -24.41 0.55
CA ARG A 220 -20.14 -24.90 0.33
C ARG A 220 -20.18 -26.33 -0.24
N LEU A 221 -19.20 -26.71 -1.07
CA LEU A 221 -19.11 -28.09 -1.55
C LEU A 221 -18.80 -29.05 -0.40
N ILE A 222 -17.85 -28.70 0.47
CA ILE A 222 -17.51 -29.53 1.64
C ILE A 222 -18.63 -29.59 2.66
N GLU A 223 -19.25 -28.46 2.99
CA GLU A 223 -20.43 -28.40 3.86
C GLU A 223 -21.58 -29.25 3.31
N HIS A 224 -21.78 -29.24 1.99
CA HIS A 224 -22.80 -30.07 1.36
C HIS A 224 -22.50 -31.56 1.53
N LEU A 225 -21.26 -31.99 1.28
CA LEU A 225 -20.86 -33.39 1.46
C LEU A 225 -21.06 -33.84 2.91
N ASP A 226 -20.61 -33.03 3.87
CA ASP A 226 -20.69 -33.34 5.30
C ASP A 226 -22.15 -33.44 5.79
N GLY A 227 -23.13 -32.89 5.05
CA GLY A 227 -24.56 -32.97 5.33
C GLY A 227 -25.32 -34.11 4.62
N VAL A 228 -24.68 -34.91 3.76
CA VAL A 228 -25.34 -36.03 3.08
C VAL A 228 -25.48 -37.23 4.02
N GLU A 229 -26.67 -37.79 4.17
CA GLU A 229 -26.92 -39.02 4.93
C GLU A 229 -26.89 -40.26 4.02
N GLY A 230 -26.36 -41.39 4.50
CA GLY A 230 -26.35 -42.66 3.78
C GLY A 230 -25.10 -42.86 2.90
N ASP A 231 -25.25 -43.58 1.78
CA ASP A 231 -24.15 -43.80 0.82
C ASP A 231 -23.78 -42.47 0.15
N GLN A 232 -22.58 -41.98 0.45
CA GLN A 232 -22.07 -40.69 -0.04
C GLN A 232 -21.20 -40.83 -1.29
N THR A 233 -21.03 -42.02 -1.84
CA THR A 233 -20.02 -42.28 -2.89
C THR A 233 -20.22 -41.40 -4.12
N ASP A 234 -21.45 -41.36 -4.66
CA ASP A 234 -21.76 -40.55 -5.85
C ASP A 234 -21.62 -39.04 -5.57
N ALA A 235 -22.06 -38.60 -4.39
CA ALA A 235 -21.93 -37.20 -3.97
C ALA A 235 -20.45 -36.79 -3.81
N ALA A 236 -19.62 -37.68 -3.25
CA ALA A 236 -18.20 -37.47 -3.10
C ALA A 236 -17.48 -37.39 -4.45
N ILE A 237 -17.85 -38.23 -5.43
CA ILE A 237 -17.29 -38.18 -6.78
C ILE A 237 -17.65 -36.85 -7.48
N ASP A 238 -18.91 -36.41 -7.43
CA ASP A 238 -19.35 -35.12 -8.00
C ASP A 238 -18.61 -33.94 -7.36
N ILE A 239 -18.46 -33.96 -6.03
CA ILE A 239 -17.77 -32.90 -5.30
C ILE A 239 -16.27 -32.88 -5.61
N TRP A 240 -15.62 -34.04 -5.69
CA TRP A 240 -14.22 -34.13 -6.08
C TRP A 240 -13.98 -33.54 -7.48
N GLN A 241 -14.86 -33.81 -8.44
CA GLN A 241 -14.79 -33.22 -9.79
C GLN A 241 -14.98 -31.70 -9.76
N ARG A 242 -15.94 -31.21 -8.97
CA ARG A 242 -16.21 -29.77 -8.83
C ARG A 242 -15.06 -29.02 -8.17
N LEU A 243 -14.39 -29.62 -7.19
CA LEU A 243 -13.17 -29.08 -6.60
C LEU A 243 -12.05 -29.03 -7.62
N GLY A 244 -11.92 -30.03 -8.50
CA GLY A 244 -10.99 -29.98 -9.63
C GLY A 244 -11.25 -28.79 -10.56
N GLY A 245 -12.52 -28.52 -10.89
CA GLY A 245 -12.87 -27.33 -11.67
C GLY A 245 -12.55 -26.00 -10.98
N LEU A 246 -12.57 -25.95 -9.63
CA LEU A 246 -12.13 -24.75 -8.90
C LEU A 246 -10.61 -24.56 -8.96
N GLU A 247 -9.84 -25.65 -9.03
CA GLU A 247 -8.39 -25.59 -9.25
C GLU A 247 -8.08 -25.04 -10.65
N ASP A 248 -8.80 -25.51 -11.67
CA ASP A 248 -8.69 -24.98 -13.03
C ASP A 248 -9.05 -23.48 -13.10
N ASP A 249 -10.13 -23.06 -12.40
CA ASP A 249 -10.50 -21.64 -12.28
C ASP A 249 -9.34 -20.82 -11.67
N CYS A 250 -8.68 -21.33 -10.62
CA CYS A 250 -7.53 -20.67 -10.00
C CYS A 250 -6.32 -20.56 -10.96
N ASP A 251 -6.05 -21.59 -11.76
CA ASP A 251 -4.95 -21.58 -12.72
C ASP A 251 -5.17 -20.56 -13.85
N GLU A 252 -6.42 -20.35 -14.28
CA GLU A 252 -6.78 -19.30 -15.23
C GLU A 252 -6.50 -17.91 -14.64
N VAL A 253 -6.94 -17.68 -13.40
CA VAL A 253 -6.72 -16.42 -12.67
C VAL A 253 -5.23 -16.15 -12.45
N ALA A 254 -4.45 -17.17 -12.09
CA ALA A 254 -2.99 -17.05 -11.95
C ALA A 254 -2.33 -16.68 -13.27
N SER A 255 -2.73 -17.33 -14.36
CA SER A 255 -2.22 -17.05 -15.70
C SER A 255 -2.58 -15.63 -16.16
N GLU A 256 -3.79 -15.15 -15.87
CA GLU A 256 -4.18 -13.76 -16.13
C GLU A 256 -3.26 -12.80 -15.37
N ARG A 257 -3.03 -13.05 -14.08
CA ARG A 257 -2.17 -12.19 -13.27
C ARG A 257 -0.72 -12.19 -13.74
N GLN A 258 -0.17 -13.35 -14.10
CA GLN A 258 1.20 -13.46 -14.60
C GLN A 258 1.41 -12.63 -15.87
N ARG A 259 0.48 -12.68 -16.82
CA ARG A 259 0.55 -11.86 -18.04
C ARG A 259 0.55 -10.37 -17.73
N ALA A 260 -0.24 -9.93 -16.74
CA ALA A 260 -0.26 -8.53 -16.32
C ALA A 260 1.07 -8.11 -15.66
N LEU A 261 1.70 -9.00 -14.88
CA LEU A 261 3.01 -8.75 -14.27
C LEU A 261 4.12 -8.61 -15.33
N ASP A 262 4.01 -9.35 -16.44
CA ASP A 262 4.96 -9.32 -17.55
C ASP A 262 4.84 -8.05 -18.43
N ASP A 263 3.70 -7.35 -18.37
CA ASP A 263 3.42 -6.12 -19.14
C ASP A 263 2.97 -4.98 -18.21
N PRO A 264 3.89 -4.41 -17.40
CA PRO A 264 3.56 -3.40 -16.41
C PRO A 264 3.09 -2.09 -17.07
N PRO A 265 2.15 -1.35 -16.45
CA PRO A 265 1.57 -0.14 -17.03
C PRO A 265 2.59 0.99 -17.24
N MET A 266 3.69 0.97 -16.50
CA MET A 266 4.79 1.91 -16.61
C MET A 266 6.09 1.35 -16.03
N THR A 267 7.20 2.02 -16.34
CA THR A 267 8.48 1.85 -15.66
C THR A 267 8.74 3.05 -14.77
N ILE A 268 9.33 2.83 -13.61
CA ILE A 268 9.70 3.87 -12.65
C ILE A 268 11.21 4.07 -12.73
N ASP A 269 11.64 5.33 -12.67
CA ASP A 269 13.06 5.67 -12.60
C ASP A 269 13.54 5.52 -11.15
N ASP A 270 14.59 4.72 -10.92
CA ASP A 270 15.22 4.60 -9.60
C ASP A 270 16.09 5.86 -9.34
N PRO A 271 15.93 6.53 -8.18
CA PRO A 271 16.77 7.67 -7.79
C PRO A 271 18.26 7.31 -7.52
N GLY A 272 18.66 6.04 -7.51
CA GLY A 272 20.04 5.59 -7.28
C GLY A 272 21.08 5.90 -8.40
N GLU A 273 22.37 5.90 -8.04
CA GLU A 273 23.49 6.01 -9.00
C GLU A 273 23.63 4.72 -9.83
N GLY A 274 22.82 4.64 -10.87
CA GLY A 274 22.73 3.50 -11.78
C GLY A 274 21.29 3.42 -12.24
N ALA A 275 20.99 3.98 -13.41
CA ALA A 275 19.63 4.11 -13.94
C ALA A 275 19.05 2.76 -14.38
N ASP A 276 18.92 1.82 -13.45
CA ASP A 276 18.14 0.62 -13.65
C ASP A 276 16.68 1.01 -13.45
N ARG A 277 15.90 0.94 -14.54
CA ARG A 277 14.46 1.22 -14.52
C ARG A 277 13.75 0.06 -13.85
N GLN A 278 13.08 0.35 -12.75
CA GLN A 278 12.28 -0.62 -12.02
C GLN A 278 10.91 -0.77 -12.69
N SER A 279 10.35 -2.00 -12.70
CA SER A 279 8.96 -2.18 -13.15
C SER A 279 7.99 -1.59 -12.13
N PHE A 280 6.79 -1.18 -12.56
CA PHE A 280 5.75 -0.67 -11.66
C PHE A 280 5.42 -1.62 -10.48
N HIS A 281 5.35 -2.92 -10.74
CA HIS A 281 5.04 -3.90 -9.69
C HIS A 281 6.20 -4.12 -8.72
N GLU A 282 7.43 -4.03 -9.21
CA GLU A 282 8.62 -4.13 -8.37
C GLU A 282 8.78 -2.88 -7.49
N TYR A 283 8.42 -1.69 -8.00
CA TYR A 283 8.30 -0.48 -7.18
C TYR A 283 7.28 -0.67 -6.04
N LEU A 284 6.10 -1.20 -6.36
CA LEU A 284 5.01 -1.34 -5.38
C LEU A 284 5.26 -2.42 -4.33
N TYR A 285 5.79 -3.57 -4.74
CA TYR A 285 5.86 -4.76 -3.87
C TYR A 285 7.29 -5.20 -3.54
N GLY A 286 8.31 -4.64 -4.19
CA GLY A 286 9.70 -5.07 -4.00
C GLY A 286 10.34 -4.52 -2.72
N ALA A 287 9.86 -3.38 -2.21
CA ALA A 287 10.36 -2.74 -1.00
C ALA A 287 9.55 -3.08 0.27
N THR A 288 8.43 -3.79 0.13
CA THR A 288 7.56 -4.15 1.25
C THR A 288 8.10 -5.35 2.02
N GLU A 289 7.84 -5.44 3.33
CA GLU A 289 8.20 -6.62 4.13
C GLU A 289 7.39 -7.88 3.73
N GLY A 290 6.36 -7.71 2.88
CA GLY A 290 5.48 -8.75 2.39
C GLY A 290 5.99 -9.51 1.16
N THR A 291 5.06 -10.17 0.47
CA THR A 291 5.36 -10.92 -0.77
C THR A 291 5.35 -10.01 -1.98
N ASN A 292 6.33 -10.18 -2.87
CA ASN A 292 6.41 -9.43 -4.13
C ASN A 292 5.26 -9.78 -5.11
N TYR A 293 4.51 -10.85 -4.82
CA TYR A 293 3.44 -11.37 -5.68
C TYR A 293 2.18 -11.70 -4.87
N PRO A 294 1.48 -10.71 -4.29
CA PRO A 294 0.40 -10.91 -3.32
C PRO A 294 -0.77 -11.74 -3.86
N VAL A 295 -1.17 -11.50 -5.12
CA VAL A 295 -2.24 -12.25 -5.76
C VAL A 295 -1.84 -13.71 -6.00
N LEU A 296 -0.61 -13.96 -6.47
CA LEU A 296 -0.14 -15.33 -6.75
C LEU A 296 0.05 -16.14 -5.46
N ALA A 297 0.58 -15.50 -4.40
CA ALA A 297 0.67 -16.11 -3.08
C ALA A 297 -0.73 -16.49 -2.57
N GLN A 298 -1.72 -15.62 -2.75
CA GLN A 298 -3.08 -15.91 -2.32
C GLN A 298 -3.76 -17.03 -3.12
N ILE A 299 -3.49 -17.11 -4.42
CA ILE A 299 -3.98 -18.21 -5.26
C ILE A 299 -3.37 -19.53 -4.80
N ALA A 300 -2.06 -19.56 -4.51
CA ALA A 300 -1.37 -20.76 -4.05
C ALA A 300 -2.00 -21.33 -2.77
N GLU A 301 -2.28 -20.49 -1.78
CA GLU A 301 -2.99 -20.89 -0.54
C GLU A 301 -4.36 -21.51 -0.84
N ILE A 302 -5.16 -20.89 -1.71
CA ILE A 302 -6.50 -21.41 -2.05
C ILE A 302 -6.39 -22.75 -2.77
N VAL A 303 -5.44 -22.90 -3.68
CA VAL A 303 -5.19 -24.14 -4.41
C VAL A 303 -4.75 -25.26 -3.46
N GLU A 304 -3.89 -24.96 -2.48
CA GLU A 304 -3.48 -25.93 -1.45
C GLU A 304 -4.67 -26.40 -0.59
N GLU A 305 -5.56 -25.48 -0.21
CA GLU A 305 -6.79 -25.82 0.50
C GLU A 305 -7.74 -26.66 -0.37
N ILE A 306 -7.90 -26.33 -1.67
CA ILE A 306 -8.70 -27.13 -2.61
C ILE A 306 -8.12 -28.54 -2.75
N ARG A 307 -6.80 -28.68 -2.87
CA ARG A 307 -6.14 -29.99 -2.98
C ARG A 307 -6.31 -30.83 -1.72
N THR A 308 -6.16 -30.20 -0.55
CA THR A 308 -6.42 -30.85 0.75
C THR A 308 -7.85 -31.37 0.84
N ASP A 309 -8.82 -30.56 0.41
CA ASP A 309 -10.22 -30.94 0.35
C ASP A 309 -10.46 -32.10 -0.64
N ARG A 310 -9.82 -32.08 -1.82
CA ARG A 310 -9.90 -33.17 -2.80
C ARG A 310 -9.35 -34.48 -2.25
N ASP A 311 -8.20 -34.45 -1.58
CA ASP A 311 -7.59 -35.64 -0.99
C ASP A 311 -8.47 -36.23 0.11
N ARG A 312 -9.08 -35.37 0.95
CA ARG A 312 -10.05 -35.79 1.97
C ARG A 312 -11.26 -36.47 1.34
N VAL A 313 -11.82 -35.89 0.28
CA VAL A 313 -12.99 -36.46 -0.43
C VAL A 313 -12.62 -37.79 -1.10
N ALA A 314 -11.46 -37.87 -1.75
CA ALA A 314 -10.97 -39.11 -2.37
C ALA A 314 -10.76 -40.23 -1.33
N GLY A 315 -10.25 -39.90 -0.15
CA GLY A 315 -10.11 -40.85 0.96
C GLY A 315 -11.44 -41.46 1.41
N ARG A 316 -12.53 -40.68 1.43
CA ARG A 316 -13.88 -41.18 1.74
C ARG A 316 -14.41 -42.15 0.69
N VAL A 317 -14.15 -41.88 -0.59
CA VAL A 317 -14.55 -42.79 -1.69
C VAL A 317 -13.79 -44.11 -1.62
N ALA A 318 -12.50 -44.08 -1.29
CA ALA A 318 -11.65 -45.27 -1.23
C ALA A 318 -11.85 -46.11 0.04
N GLY A 319 -12.26 -45.49 1.15
CA GLY A 319 -12.39 -46.12 2.47
C GLY A 319 -13.76 -46.71 2.80
N GLY A 320 -14.66 -46.85 1.82
CA GLY A 320 -16.08 -47.17 1.99
C GLY A 320 -16.43 -48.07 3.19
N GLU A 321 -17.18 -47.49 4.14
CA GLU A 321 -18.10 -48.18 5.05
C GLU A 321 -19.54 -47.98 4.56
#